data_AF-A0AAV6D1Y1-F1
#
_entry.id   AF-A0AAV6D1Y1-F1
#
_cell.length_a   1.000
_cell.length_b   1.000
_cell.length_c   1.000
_cell.angle_alpha   90.00
_cell.angle_beta   90.00
_cell.angle_gamma   90.00
#
_symmetry.space_group_name_H-M   'P 1'
#
loop_
_entity.id
_entity.type
_entity.pdbx_description
1 polymer ?
#
loop_
_entity_poly.entity_id
_entity_poly.type
_entity_poly.pdbx_seq_one_letter_code
_entity_poly.pdbx_strand_id
1 'polypeptide(L)'
;MKRFGIGLHIAAASIGVSAVALAIVGVGVQRVGGAEFEQLMIQHGASVAVARDMFQGSVTVVLLAAVAAAVCTTVFLAASLARWMSRPVMRVADSAAQLAAGHYDLRLPESGPREVRSLARSFNQLAAELEQQERVRQE
;
A
#
# COMPACT_ATOMS: atom_id res chain seq x y z
N MET A 1 -14.84 -16.79 -9.87
CA MET A 1 -14.42 -15.39 -9.61
C MET A 1 -13.32 -15.38 -8.55
N LYS A 2 -12.06 -15.09 -8.90
CA LYS A 2 -10.96 -15.01 -7.92
C LYS A 2 -11.10 -13.72 -7.13
N ARG A 3 -11.47 -13.81 -5.84
CA ARG A 3 -11.54 -12.65 -4.94
C ARG A 3 -10.12 -12.22 -4.59
N PHE A 4 -9.68 -11.09 -5.12
CA PHE A 4 -8.38 -10.52 -4.79
C PHE A 4 -8.37 -10.04 -3.33
N GLY A 5 -7.28 -10.32 -2.61
CA GLY A 5 -7.13 -9.92 -1.21
C GLY A 5 -7.00 -8.40 -1.04
N ILE A 6 -7.34 -7.90 0.15
CA ILE A 6 -7.34 -6.46 0.49
C ILE A 6 -5.97 -5.81 0.25
N GLY A 7 -4.87 -6.54 0.43
CA GLY A 7 -3.53 -6.07 0.10
C GLY A 7 -3.36 -5.69 -1.38
N LEU A 8 -4.00 -6.40 -2.30
CA LEU A 8 -3.96 -6.06 -3.72
C LEU A 8 -4.79 -4.81 -4.02
N HIS A 9 -5.95 -4.65 -3.38
CA HIS A 9 -6.78 -3.46 -3.56
C HIS A 9 -6.09 -2.20 -3.03
N ILE A 10 -5.39 -2.27 -1.90
CA ILE A 10 -4.64 -1.14 -1.35
C ILE A 10 -3.43 -0.82 -2.25
N ALA A 11 -2.70 -1.84 -2.71
CA ALA A 11 -1.59 -1.64 -3.64
C ALA A 11 -2.08 -0.98 -4.94
N ALA A 12 -3.15 -1.50 -5.55
CA ALA A 12 -3.76 -0.94 -6.76
C ALA A 12 -4.26 0.49 -6.53
N ALA A 13 -4.89 0.77 -5.39
CA ALA A 13 -5.32 2.12 -5.03
C ALA A 13 -4.13 3.08 -4.87
N SER A 14 -3.05 2.65 -4.22
CA SER A 14 -1.85 3.48 -4.03
C SER A 14 -1.14 3.82 -5.35
N ILE A 15 -1.09 2.86 -6.28
CA ILE A 15 -0.56 3.06 -7.63
C ILE A 15 -1.44 4.04 -8.38
N GLY A 16 -2.76 3.88 -8.31
CA GLY A 16 -3.74 4.77 -8.95
C GLY A 16 -3.63 6.20 -8.44
N VAL A 17 -3.60 6.40 -7.12
CA VAL A 17 -3.44 7.73 -6.50
C VAL A 17 -2.12 8.38 -6.92
N SER A 18 -1.02 7.63 -6.91
CA SER A 18 0.29 8.14 -7.31
C SER A 18 0.32 8.52 -8.79
N ALA A 19 -0.28 7.71 -9.67
CA ALA A 19 -0.37 7.99 -11.10
C ALA A 19 -1.21 9.25 -11.36
N VAL A 20 -2.36 9.39 -10.69
CA VAL A 20 -3.21 10.59 -10.80
C VAL A 20 -2.46 11.82 -10.29
N ALA A 21 -1.77 11.74 -9.16
CA ALA A 21 -0.98 12.85 -8.63
C ALA A 21 0.12 13.28 -9.61
N LEU A 22 0.88 12.33 -10.18
CA LEU A 22 1.91 12.60 -11.17
C LEU A 22 1.32 13.22 -12.45
N ALA A 23 0.15 12.75 -12.89
CA ALA A 23 -0.53 13.33 -14.05
C ALA A 23 -0.97 14.78 -13.79
N ILE A 24 -1.54 15.07 -12.61
CA ILE A 24 -1.94 16.42 -12.22
C ILE A 24 -0.72 17.35 -12.18
N VAL A 25 0.38 16.92 -11.54
CA VAL A 25 1.61 17.71 -11.46
C VAL A 25 2.21 17.92 -12.85
N GLY A 26 2.36 16.86 -13.65
CA GLY A 26 2.94 16.95 -14.98
C GLY A 26 2.13 17.84 -15.93
N VAL A 27 0.80 17.70 -15.93
CA VAL A 27 -0.08 18.55 -16.74
C VAL A 27 -0.07 19.98 -16.22
N GLY A 28 -0.16 20.20 -14.91
CA GLY A 28 -0.15 21.53 -14.31
C GLY A 28 1.12 22.31 -14.60
N VAL A 29 2.28 21.66 -14.42
CA VAL A 29 3.59 22.26 -14.73
C VAL A 29 3.68 22.62 -16.22
N GLN A 30 3.27 21.73 -17.12
CA GLN A 30 3.39 21.97 -18.57
C GLN A 30 2.37 23.00 -19.10
N ARG A 31 1.13 23.00 -18.60
CA ARG A 31 0.05 23.89 -19.09
C ARG A 31 0.10 25.28 -18.48
N VAL A 32 0.43 25.38 -17.20
CA VAL A 32 0.40 26.64 -16.45
C VAL A 32 1.82 27.19 -16.30
N GLY A 33 2.75 26.36 -15.82
CA GLY A 33 4.13 26.80 -15.59
C GLY A 33 4.87 27.23 -16.85
N GLY A 34 4.68 26.52 -17.97
CA GLY A 34 5.39 26.79 -19.22
C GLY A 34 5.03 28.15 -19.84
N ALA A 35 3.73 28.43 -19.95
CA ALA A 35 3.25 29.69 -20.53
C ALA A 35 3.61 30.91 -19.67
N GLU A 36 3.46 30.78 -18.34
CA GLU A 36 3.83 31.83 -17.39
C GLU A 36 5.34 32.09 -17.39
N PHE A 37 6.16 31.04 -17.46
CA PHE A 37 7.62 31.15 -17.50
C PHE A 37 8.10 31.82 -18.80
N GLU A 38 7.56 31.40 -19.95
CA GLU A 38 7.86 32.03 -21.23
C GLU A 38 7.51 33.53 -21.22
N GLN A 39 6.33 33.89 -20.73
CA GLN A 39 5.88 35.28 -20.66
C GLN A 39 6.78 36.15 -19.76
N LEU A 40 7.13 35.66 -18.57
CA LEU A 40 8.05 36.33 -17.65
C LEU A 40 9.44 36.53 -18.26
N MET A 41 9.95 35.53 -18.96
CA MET A 41 11.28 35.56 -19.57
C MET A 41 11.34 36.51 -20.78
N ILE A 42 10.29 36.54 -21.61
CA ILE A 42 10.17 37.49 -22.72
C ILE A 42 10.12 38.94 -22.21
N GLN A 43 9.39 39.18 -21.11
CA GLN A 43 9.34 40.51 -20.48
C GLN A 43 10.72 41.00 -20.03
N HIS A 44 11.61 40.09 -19.64
CA HIS A 44 12.99 40.39 -19.25
C HIS A 44 14.00 40.27 -20.40
N GLY A 45 13.52 40.19 -21.65
CA GLY A 45 14.34 40.25 -22.86
C GLY A 45 14.93 38.91 -23.33
N ALA A 46 14.51 37.78 -22.76
CA ALA A 46 14.91 36.47 -23.26
C ALA A 46 14.13 36.09 -24.53
N SER A 47 14.78 35.32 -25.41
CA SER A 47 14.07 34.74 -26.56
C SER A 47 13.19 33.56 -26.11
N VAL A 48 12.10 33.34 -26.84
CA VAL A 48 11.19 32.20 -26.62
C VAL A 48 11.96 30.87 -26.60
N ALA A 49 12.95 30.73 -27.48
CA ALA A 49 13.77 29.52 -27.57
C ALA A 49 14.59 29.26 -26.29
N VAL A 50 15.19 30.31 -25.72
CA VAL A 50 15.98 30.21 -24.49
C VAL A 50 15.08 29.93 -23.29
N ALA A 51 13.93 30.61 -23.18
CA ALA A 51 12.97 30.39 -22.10
C ALA A 51 12.46 28.93 -22.10
N ARG A 52 12.12 28.40 -23.28
CA ARG A 52 11.63 27.03 -23.43
C ARG A 52 12.68 25.98 -23.05
N ASP A 53 13.92 26.16 -23.47
CA ASP A 53 15.02 25.23 -23.16
C ASP A 53 15.33 25.18 -21.66
N MET A 54 15.41 26.35 -21.01
CA MET A 54 15.61 26.45 -19.56
C MET A 54 14.47 25.81 -18.76
N PHE A 55 13.22 26.04 -19.20
CA PHE A 55 12.04 25.45 -18.57
C PHE A 55 12.04 23.93 -18.71
N GLN A 56 12.25 23.41 -19.91
CA GLN A 56 12.27 21.97 -20.17
C GLN A 56 13.38 21.25 -19.39
N GLY A 57 14.58 21.83 -19.30
CA GLY A 57 15.66 21.26 -18.50
C GLY A 57 15.27 21.15 -17.01
N SER A 58 14.77 22.24 -16.44
CA SER A 58 14.39 22.30 -15.01
C SER A 58 13.21 21.37 -14.69
N VAL A 59 12.17 21.40 -15.53
CA VAL A 59 10.96 20.58 -15.35
C VAL A 59 11.26 19.10 -15.50
N THR A 60 12.08 18.71 -16.49
CA THR A 60 12.47 17.31 -16.67
C THR A 60 13.12 16.75 -15.41
N VAL A 61 14.08 17.47 -14.82
CA VAL A 61 14.76 17.03 -13.59
C VAL A 61 13.77 16.89 -12.43
N VAL A 62 12.89 17.89 -12.23
CA VAL A 62 11.88 17.85 -11.16
C VAL A 62 10.89 16.72 -11.34
N LEU A 63 10.40 16.47 -12.57
CA LEU A 63 9.48 15.38 -12.85
C LEU A 63 10.13 14.01 -12.68
N LEU A 64 11.38 13.84 -13.11
CA LEU A 64 12.13 12.60 -12.87
C LEU A 64 12.30 12.33 -11.37
N ALA A 65 12.64 13.36 -10.58
CA ALA A 65 12.73 13.25 -9.13
C ALA A 65 11.37 12.89 -8.50
N ALA A 66 10.28 13.50 -8.95
CA ALA A 66 8.93 13.21 -8.49
C ALA A 66 8.50 11.77 -8.81
N VAL A 67 8.77 11.29 -10.02
CA VAL A 67 8.51 9.90 -10.42
C VAL A 67 9.32 8.93 -9.56
N ALA A 68 10.62 9.19 -9.37
CA ALA A 68 11.46 8.36 -8.53
C ALA A 68 10.93 8.29 -7.09
N ALA A 69 10.57 9.42 -6.50
CA ALA A 69 9.98 9.48 -5.16
C ALA A 69 8.65 8.71 -5.06
N ALA A 70 7.78 8.84 -6.07
CA ALA A 70 6.50 8.12 -6.13
C ALA A 70 6.71 6.61 -6.21
N VAL A 71 7.66 6.15 -7.04
CA VAL A 71 8.01 4.72 -7.16
C VAL A 71 8.57 4.19 -5.84
N CYS A 72 9.54 4.89 -5.24
CA CYS A 72 10.11 4.49 -3.95
C CYS A 72 9.03 4.38 -2.86
N THR A 73 8.15 5.38 -2.76
CA THR A 73 7.06 5.40 -1.78
C THR A 73 6.08 4.25 -2.01
N THR A 74 5.71 3.99 -3.27
CA THR A 74 4.81 2.89 -3.63
C THR A 74 5.39 1.54 -3.25
N VAL A 75 6.65 1.28 -3.60
CA VAL A 75 7.35 0.03 -3.27
C VAL A 75 7.45 -0.14 -1.75
N PHE A 76 7.80 0.93 -1.03
CA PHE A 76 7.90 0.91 0.43
C PHE A 76 6.56 0.59 1.11
N LEU A 77 5.48 1.25 0.69
CA LEU A 77 4.12 0.99 1.21
C LEU A 77 3.70 -0.45 0.91
N ALA A 78 3.85 -0.90 -0.35
CA ALA A 78 3.47 -2.25 -0.77
C ALA A 78 4.21 -3.32 0.04
N ALA A 79 5.52 -3.18 0.21
CA ALA A 79 6.33 -4.11 0.99
C ALA A 79 5.98 -4.10 2.49
N SER A 80 5.66 -2.93 3.05
CA SER A 80 5.26 -2.80 4.46
C SER A 80 3.89 -3.45 4.72
N LEU A 81 2.92 -3.22 3.83
CA LEU A 81 1.60 -3.85 3.87
C LEU A 81 1.68 -5.37 3.71
N ALA A 82 2.47 -5.85 2.75
CA ALA A 82 2.67 -7.28 2.55
C ALA A 82 3.19 -7.95 3.84
N ARG A 83 4.23 -7.39 4.46
CA ARG A 83 4.76 -7.90 5.73
C ARG A 83 3.75 -7.84 6.87
N TRP A 84 2.97 -6.76 6.95
CA TRP A 84 1.96 -6.58 8.00
C TRP A 84 0.81 -7.56 7.88
N MET A 85 0.41 -7.96 6.67
CA MET A 85 -0.65 -8.96 6.44
C MET A 85 -0.15 -10.41 6.47
N SER A 86 1.01 -10.71 5.89
CA SER A 86 1.54 -12.07 5.83
C SER A 86 1.86 -12.63 7.22
N ARG A 87 2.38 -11.81 8.13
CA ARG A 87 2.72 -12.24 9.49
C ARG A 87 1.53 -12.81 10.27
N PRO A 88 0.39 -12.10 10.45
CA PRO A 88 -0.74 -12.63 11.19
C PRO A 88 -1.40 -13.83 10.48
N VAL A 89 -1.41 -13.87 9.14
CA VAL A 89 -1.93 -15.03 8.40
C VAL A 89 -1.07 -16.28 8.64
N MET A 90 0.26 -16.15 8.59
CA MET A 90 1.16 -17.26 8.96
C MET A 90 0.93 -17.71 10.39
N ARG A 91 0.81 -16.78 11.36
CA ARG A 91 0.53 -17.15 12.76
C ARG A 91 -0.76 -17.96 12.90
N VAL A 92 -1.83 -17.58 12.21
CA VAL A 92 -3.08 -18.34 12.23
C VAL A 92 -2.86 -19.74 11.65
N ALA A 93 -2.13 -19.86 10.54
CA ALA A 93 -1.81 -21.14 9.93
C ALA A 93 -0.99 -22.04 10.87
N ASP A 94 0.04 -21.48 11.51
CA ASP A 94 0.89 -22.19 12.47
C ASP A 94 0.10 -22.63 13.71
N SER A 95 -0.78 -21.78 14.24
CA SER A 95 -1.65 -22.14 15.36
C SER A 95 -2.71 -23.17 14.98
N ALA A 96 -3.22 -23.15 13.74
CA ALA A 96 -4.14 -24.18 13.25
C ALA A 96 -3.46 -25.55 13.13
N ALA A 97 -2.20 -25.59 12.70
CA ALA A 97 -1.42 -26.83 12.68
C ALA A 97 -1.23 -27.40 14.09
N GLN A 98 -0.95 -26.55 15.09
CA GLN A 98 -0.82 -26.98 16.48
C GLN A 98 -2.16 -27.41 17.10
N LEU A 99 -3.25 -26.73 16.75
CA LEU A 99 -4.60 -27.10 17.16
C LEU A 99 -4.98 -28.49 16.64
N ALA A 100 -4.65 -28.79 15.37
CA ALA A 100 -4.83 -30.11 14.79
C ALA A 100 -3.95 -31.20 15.45
N ALA A 101 -2.84 -30.81 16.08
CA ALA A 101 -2.00 -31.71 16.87
C ALA A 101 -2.50 -31.89 18.32
N GLY A 102 -3.65 -31.32 18.69
CA GLY A 102 -4.27 -31.50 20.02
C GLY A 102 -4.03 -30.37 21.02
N HIS A 103 -3.36 -29.29 20.62
CA HIS A 103 -3.11 -28.13 21.50
C HIS A 103 -4.31 -27.17 21.50
N TYR A 104 -5.39 -27.52 22.22
CA TYR A 104 -6.65 -26.77 22.22
C TYR A 104 -6.64 -25.50 23.09
N ASP A 105 -5.62 -25.31 23.92
CA ASP A 105 -5.45 -24.15 24.81
C ASP A 105 -4.93 -22.89 24.07
N LEU A 106 -4.50 -23.04 22.82
CA LEU A 106 -3.95 -21.95 22.02
C LEU A 106 -4.97 -20.83 21.75
N ARG A 107 -4.54 -19.59 21.92
CA ARG A 107 -5.32 -18.39 21.60
C ARG A 107 -4.49 -17.38 20.81
N LEU A 108 -5.09 -16.83 19.76
CA LEU A 108 -4.51 -15.79 18.93
C LEU A 108 -4.94 -14.38 19.43
N PRO A 109 -4.03 -13.39 19.38
CA PRO A 109 -4.37 -12.03 19.77
C PRO A 109 -5.30 -11.38 18.73
N GLU A 110 -6.44 -10.85 19.18
CA GLU A 110 -7.39 -10.09 18.35
C GLU A 110 -6.91 -8.65 18.07
N SER A 111 -5.72 -8.52 17.47
CA SER A 111 -5.10 -7.24 17.14
C SER A 111 -4.93 -7.04 15.63
N GLY A 112 -4.76 -5.78 15.20
CA GLY A 112 -4.54 -5.43 13.79
C GLY A 112 -5.83 -5.10 13.02
N PRO A 113 -5.80 -5.22 11.68
CA PRO A 113 -6.93 -4.92 10.80
C PRO A 113 -8.20 -5.67 11.20
N ARG A 114 -9.36 -5.11 10.85
CA ARG A 114 -10.67 -5.71 11.16
C ARG A 114 -10.75 -7.17 10.71
N GLU A 115 -10.24 -7.47 9.52
CA GLU A 115 -10.27 -8.81 8.92
C GLU A 115 -9.36 -9.79 9.65
N VAL A 116 -8.18 -9.33 10.08
CA VAL A 116 -7.24 -10.12 10.88
C VAL A 116 -7.83 -10.41 12.26
N ARG A 117 -8.44 -9.41 12.91
CA ARG A 117 -9.14 -9.59 14.19
C ARG A 117 -10.30 -10.56 14.07
N SER A 118 -11.07 -10.47 13.00
CA SER A 118 -12.17 -11.39 12.72
C SER A 118 -11.66 -12.82 12.55
N LEU A 119 -10.56 -13.02 11.83
CA LEU A 119 -9.95 -14.33 11.64
C LEU A 119 -9.43 -14.91 12.97
N ALA A 120 -8.73 -14.09 13.77
CA ALA A 120 -8.24 -14.49 15.10
C ALA A 120 -9.40 -14.89 16.02
N ARG A 121 -10.49 -14.13 16.01
CA ARG A 121 -11.70 -14.44 16.80
C ARG A 121 -12.33 -15.76 16.39
N SER A 122 -12.51 -16.00 15.09
CA SER A 122 -13.05 -17.26 14.58
C SER A 122 -12.16 -18.46 14.94
N PHE A 123 -10.84 -18.29 14.88
CA PHE A 123 -9.89 -19.31 15.33
C PHE A 123 -10.06 -19.61 16.83
N ASN A 124 -10.09 -18.58 17.67
CA ASN A 124 -10.23 -18.73 19.12
C ASN A 124 -11.53 -19.42 19.52
N GLN A 125 -12.62 -19.13 18.80
CA GLN A 125 -13.91 -19.76 19.04
C GLN A 125 -13.88 -21.26 18.70
N LEU A 126 -13.28 -21.62 17.56
CA LEU A 126 -13.09 -23.03 17.17
C LEU A 126 -12.20 -23.78 18.18
N ALA A 127 -11.12 -23.15 18.64
CA ALA A 127 -10.25 -23.75 19.65
C ALA A 127 -10.98 -24.00 20.98
N ALA A 128 -11.82 -23.04 21.42
CA ALA A 128 -12.62 -23.19 22.64
C ALA A 128 -13.68 -24.31 22.53
N GLU A 129 -14.33 -24.46 21.37
CA GLU A 129 -15.30 -25.53 21.13
C GLU A 129 -14.64 -26.92 21.16
N LEU A 130 -13.46 -27.07 20.55
CA LEU A 130 -12.70 -28.32 20.59
C LEU A 130 -12.18 -28.64 21.99
N GLU A 131 -11.70 -27.64 22.73
CA GLU A 131 -11.26 -27.82 24.11
C GLU A 131 -12.41 -28.33 24.99
N GLN A 132 -13.61 -27.78 24.83
CA GLN A 132 -14.78 -28.23 25.56
C GLN A 132 -15.18 -29.67 25.20
N GLN A 133 -15.15 -30.03 23.91
CA GLN A 133 -15.45 -31.40 23.47
C GLN A 133 -14.45 -32.43 24.03
N GLU A 134 -13.17 -32.06 24.09
CA GLU A 134 -12.13 -32.93 24.63
C GLU A 134 -12.28 -33.11 26.15
N ARG A 135 -12.59 -32.04 26.89
CA ARG A 135 -12.87 -32.13 28.33
C ARG A 135 -14.01 -33.11 28.64
N VAL A 136 -15.10 -33.05 27.88
CA VAL A 136 -16.25 -33.97 28.06
C VAL A 136 -15.89 -35.42 27.73
N ARG A 137 -14.94 -35.68 26.81
CA ARG A 137 -14.49 -37.04 26.49
C ARG A 137 -13.59 -37.66 27.54
N GLN A 138 -12.93 -36.83 28.36
CA GLN A 138 -11.98 -37.28 29.38
C GLN A 138 -12.63 -37.48 30.76
N GLU A 139 -13.89 -37.07 30.93
CA GLU A 139 -14.77 -37.38 32.06
C GLU A 139 -15.48 -38.73 31.89
#